data_AF-A0A9X2GB60-F1
#
_entry.id   AF-A0A9X2GB60-F1
#
_cell.length_a   1.000
_cell.length_b   1.000
_cell.length_c   1.000
_cell.angle_alpha   90.00
_cell.angle_beta   90.00
_cell.angle_gamma   90.00
#
_symmetry.space_group_name_H-M   'P 1'
#
loop_
_entity.id
_entity.type
_entity.pdbx_description
1 polymer ?
#
loop_
_entity_poly.entity_id
_entity_poly.type
_entity_poly.pdbx_seq_one_letter_code
_entity_poly.pdbx_strand_id
1 'polypeptide(L)'
;MPSIPQPLDPNDDGSAAPAVAAALAAYQDGAAGPAEVLNALGGARLLVPVVALLTESEVGEHGLRQEKESEMALPKLVGQDGRQAVLAFTGTEALTRWRPDARPIQATTLQVCQAAVQERAAAVVVDVAGPVQFVIEGEVLEALAAVESGTVNELSGVTVARVEPAPPRRRRWFSRRR
;
A
#
# COMPACT_ATOMS: atom_id res chain seq x y z
N MET A 1 14.50 -7.34 21.69
CA MET A 1 13.86 -6.02 21.88
C MET A 1 12.83 -5.85 20.78
N PRO A 2 11.57 -5.50 21.07
CA PRO A 2 10.62 -5.19 20.01
C PRO A 2 11.13 -3.97 19.23
N SER A 3 11.26 -4.12 17.91
CA SER A 3 11.68 -3.04 17.02
C SER A 3 10.49 -2.12 16.79
N ILE A 4 10.64 -0.82 17.06
CA ILE A 4 9.61 0.17 16.76
C ILE A 4 9.65 0.41 15.24
N PRO A 5 8.52 0.27 14.51
CA PRO A 5 8.48 0.62 13.09
C PRO A 5 8.94 2.07 12.88
N GLN A 6 9.91 2.28 12.01
CA GLN A 6 10.35 3.63 11.65
C GLN A 6 9.49 4.18 10.51
N PRO A 7 9.12 5.47 10.53
CA PRO A 7 8.47 6.11 9.39
C PRO A 7 9.40 6.09 8.17
N LEU A 8 8.79 5.97 6.98
CA LEU A 8 9.49 6.01 5.69
C LEU A 8 10.14 7.38 5.46
N ASP A 9 9.46 8.45 5.87
CA ASP A 9 10.00 9.81 5.87
C ASP A 9 9.72 10.49 7.22
N PRO A 10 10.78 10.82 8.00
CA PRO A 10 10.64 11.53 9.28
C PRO A 10 10.16 12.99 9.15
N ASN A 11 10.27 13.61 7.96
CA ASN A 11 9.84 14.99 7.70
C ASN A 11 8.48 15.07 7.00
N ASP A 12 7.80 13.93 6.88
CA ASP A 12 6.47 13.86 6.31
C ASP A 12 5.47 14.70 7.11
N ASP A 13 4.88 15.69 6.45
CA ASP A 13 3.89 16.60 7.04
C ASP A 13 2.48 16.00 7.08
N GLY A 14 2.31 14.77 6.62
CA GLY A 14 1.05 14.05 6.60
C GLY A 14 0.14 14.41 5.42
N SER A 15 0.50 15.39 4.59
CA SER A 15 -0.30 15.77 3.43
C SER A 15 -0.25 14.70 2.33
N ALA A 16 -1.22 14.75 1.40
CA ALA A 16 -1.17 13.93 0.21
C ALA A 16 -0.07 14.43 -0.73
N ALA A 17 0.72 13.51 -1.30
CA ALA A 17 1.74 13.87 -2.27
C ALA A 17 1.10 14.65 -3.45
N PRO A 18 1.64 15.81 -3.87
CA PRO A 18 1.00 16.65 -4.88
C PRO A 18 0.70 15.94 -6.20
N ALA A 19 1.60 15.05 -6.64
CA ALA A 19 1.40 14.24 -7.85
C ALA A 19 0.22 13.26 -7.72
N VAL A 20 0.02 12.67 -6.53
CA VAL A 20 -1.11 11.77 -6.25
C VAL A 20 -2.42 12.57 -6.21
N ALA A 21 -2.44 13.70 -5.52
CA ALA A 21 -3.61 14.57 -5.46
C ALA A 21 -4.04 15.04 -6.86
N ALA A 22 -3.08 15.45 -7.70
CA ALA A 22 -3.35 15.85 -9.08
C ALA A 22 -3.87 14.70 -9.94
N ALA A 23 -3.27 13.50 -9.84
CA ALA A 23 -3.71 12.33 -10.58
C ALA A 23 -5.12 11.89 -10.19
N LEU A 24 -5.44 11.89 -8.89
CA LEU A 24 -6.77 11.56 -8.38
C LEU A 24 -7.83 12.57 -8.82
N ALA A 25 -7.53 13.88 -8.79
CA ALA A 25 -8.44 14.90 -9.30
C ALA A 25 -8.70 14.73 -10.80
N ALA A 26 -7.64 14.54 -11.60
CA ALA A 26 -7.78 14.30 -13.03
C ALA A 26 -8.55 13.00 -13.34
N TYR A 27 -8.39 11.96 -12.53
CA TYR A 27 -9.17 10.72 -12.63
C TYR A 27 -10.66 10.95 -12.33
N GLN A 28 -10.97 11.70 -11.26
CA GLN A 28 -12.35 12.06 -10.92
C GLN A 28 -13.04 12.86 -12.04
N ASP A 29 -12.29 13.76 -12.69
CA ASP A 29 -12.79 14.59 -13.78
C ASP A 29 -12.81 13.85 -15.14
N GLY A 30 -12.32 12.60 -15.20
CA GLY A 30 -12.22 11.80 -16.43
C GLY A 30 -11.12 12.27 -17.41
N ALA A 31 -10.23 13.16 -16.98
CA ALA A 31 -9.09 13.64 -17.74
C ALA A 31 -7.88 12.70 -17.68
N ALA A 32 -7.85 11.76 -16.74
CA ALA A 32 -6.84 10.71 -16.60
C ALA A 32 -7.51 9.36 -16.30
N GLY A 33 -6.80 8.26 -16.58
CA GLY A 33 -7.23 6.91 -16.30
C GLY A 33 -6.65 6.34 -15.01
N PRO A 34 -6.98 5.07 -14.68
CA PRO A 34 -6.41 4.38 -13.53
C PRO A 34 -4.88 4.25 -13.58
N ALA A 35 -4.29 4.17 -14.78
CA ALA A 35 -2.85 4.02 -14.95
C ALA A 35 -2.07 5.23 -14.42
N GLU A 36 -2.56 6.44 -14.66
CA GLU A 36 -1.95 7.68 -14.15
C GLU A 36 -2.00 7.74 -12.62
N VAL A 37 -3.10 7.30 -12.02
CA VAL A 37 -3.24 7.21 -10.56
C VAL A 37 -2.26 6.18 -9.99
N LEU A 38 -2.22 4.97 -10.56
CA LEU A 38 -1.30 3.91 -10.12
C LEU A 38 0.17 4.33 -10.24
N ASN A 39 0.53 5.01 -11.32
CA ASN A 39 1.89 5.55 -11.51
C ASN A 39 2.23 6.59 -10.43
N ALA A 40 1.31 7.49 -10.11
CA ALA A 40 1.52 8.47 -9.05
C ALA A 40 1.63 7.81 -7.67
N LEU A 41 0.80 6.81 -7.39
CA LEU A 41 0.82 6.03 -6.15
C LEU A 41 2.09 5.19 -5.99
N GLY A 42 2.68 4.71 -7.09
CA GLY A 42 3.88 3.85 -7.06
C GLY A 42 5.10 4.49 -6.39
N GLY A 43 5.20 5.82 -6.41
CA GLY A 43 6.28 6.58 -5.76
C GLY A 43 5.88 7.24 -4.44
N ALA A 44 4.64 7.09 -3.99
CA ALA A 44 4.11 7.77 -2.81
C ALA A 44 3.96 6.83 -1.61
N ARG A 45 4.02 7.42 -0.42
CA ARG A 45 3.63 6.74 0.81
C ARG A 45 2.12 6.83 1.03
N LEU A 46 1.54 5.73 1.49
CA LEU A 46 0.17 5.66 1.98
C LEU A 46 0.17 5.61 3.51
N LEU A 47 -0.96 5.99 4.10
CA LEU A 47 -1.24 5.88 5.52
C LEU A 47 -2.25 4.75 5.73
N VAL A 48 -1.84 3.69 6.40
CA VAL A 48 -2.72 2.61 6.84
C VAL A 48 -3.25 2.94 8.24
N PRO A 49 -4.56 2.88 8.48
CA PRO A 49 -5.12 3.22 9.78
C PRO A 49 -4.91 2.09 10.79
N VAL A 50 -4.42 2.43 11.99
CA VAL A 50 -4.57 1.56 13.17
C VAL A 50 -5.43 2.24 14.23
N VAL A 51 -6.26 1.46 14.90
CA VAL A 51 -7.14 1.92 15.98
C VAL A 51 -6.87 1.11 17.24
N ALA A 52 -6.92 1.77 18.40
CA ALA A 52 -6.84 1.09 19.67
C ALA A 52 -8.22 0.52 20.02
N LEU A 53 -8.30 -0.78 20.25
CA LEU A 53 -9.46 -1.44 20.83
C LEU A 53 -9.22 -1.60 22.34
N LEU A 54 -10.19 -1.16 23.13
CA LEU A 54 -10.28 -1.51 24.54
C LEU A 54 -10.99 -2.86 24.61
N THR A 55 -10.27 -3.91 24.99
CA THR A 55 -10.89 -5.18 25.38
C THR A 55 -11.57 -5.00 26.75
N GLU A 56 -12.84 -5.38 26.85
CA GLU A 56 -13.52 -5.45 28.14
C GLU A 56 -12.86 -6.55 28.99
N SER A 57 -12.38 -6.17 30.18
CA SER A 57 -11.81 -7.09 31.15
C SER A 57 -12.92 -7.96 31.76
N GLU A 58 -12.76 -9.29 31.74
CA GLU A 58 -13.57 -10.17 32.60
C GLU A 58 -13.26 -9.86 34.08
N VAL A 59 -14.31 -9.76 34.90
CA VAL A 59 -14.17 -9.54 36.35
C VAL A 59 -13.73 -10.85 36.99
N GLY A 60 -12.44 -10.98 37.29
CA GLY A 60 -11.94 -12.06 38.14
C GLY A 60 -12.59 -12.00 39.54
N GLU A 61 -12.92 -13.16 40.09
CA GLU A 61 -13.67 -13.39 41.34
C GLU A 61 -13.04 -12.77 42.62
N HIS A 62 -11.89 -12.08 42.50
CA HIS A 62 -11.10 -11.57 43.63
C HIS A 62 -10.85 -10.06 43.62
N GLY A 63 -11.55 -9.28 42.78
CA GLY A 63 -11.57 -7.81 42.89
C GLY A 63 -10.24 -7.10 42.59
N LEU A 64 -9.27 -7.78 41.98
CA LEU A 64 -8.05 -7.16 41.49
C LEU A 64 -8.31 -6.58 40.09
N ARG A 65 -8.19 -5.25 39.94
CA ARG A 65 -8.21 -4.56 38.65
C ARG A 65 -7.01 -5.03 37.84
N GLN A 66 -7.25 -5.91 36.87
CA GLN A 66 -6.26 -6.30 35.88
C GLN A 66 -6.10 -5.13 34.88
N GLU A 67 -4.85 -4.86 34.52
CA GLU A 67 -4.48 -3.71 33.68
C GLU A 67 -5.14 -3.79 32.30
N LYS A 68 -5.55 -2.62 31.79
CA LYS A 68 -6.18 -2.46 30.47
C LYS A 68 -5.16 -2.75 29.38
N GLU A 69 -5.14 -3.97 28.85
CA GLU A 69 -4.41 -4.27 27.63
C GLU A 69 -5.11 -3.58 26.45
N SER A 70 -4.40 -2.71 25.73
CA SER A 70 -4.90 -2.06 24.53
C SER A 70 -4.43 -2.85 23.32
N GLU A 71 -5.36 -3.42 22.54
CA GLU A 71 -5.04 -4.13 21.31
C GLU A 71 -5.07 -3.15 20.13
N MET A 72 -4.03 -3.16 19.28
CA MET A 72 -4.00 -2.34 18.07
C MET A 72 -4.57 -3.14 16.91
N ALA A 73 -5.69 -2.69 16.34
CA ALA A 73 -6.34 -3.34 15.21
C ALA A 73 -6.14 -2.55 13.91
N LEU A 74 -6.08 -3.26 12.79
CA LEU A 74 -6.09 -2.74 11.42
C LEU A 74 -7.51 -2.89 10.84
N PRO A 75 -8.33 -1.82 10.79
CA PRO A 75 -9.70 -1.94 10.30
C PRO A 75 -9.74 -2.29 8.81
N LYS A 76 -10.67 -3.19 8.46
CA LYS A 76 -10.99 -3.54 7.08
C LYS A 76 -12.42 -3.12 6.75
N LEU A 77 -12.68 -2.78 5.49
CA LEU A 77 -14.04 -2.68 4.97
C LEU A 77 -14.58 -4.07 4.69
N VAL A 78 -15.90 -4.24 4.80
CA VAL A 78 -16.60 -5.45 4.36
C VAL A 78 -17.65 -5.00 3.34
N GLY A 79 -17.52 -5.48 2.11
CA GLY A 79 -18.49 -5.23 1.05
C GLY A 79 -19.82 -5.92 1.33
N GLN A 80 -20.87 -5.52 0.61
CA GLN A 80 -22.18 -6.19 0.69
C GLN A 80 -22.14 -7.64 0.21
N ASP A 81 -21.10 -7.99 -0.55
CA ASP A 81 -20.76 -9.35 -0.98
C ASP A 81 -19.95 -10.14 0.06
N GLY A 82 -19.69 -9.56 1.23
CA GLY A 82 -18.94 -10.16 2.33
C GLY A 82 -17.42 -10.15 2.14
N ARG A 83 -16.90 -9.68 1.00
CA ARG A 83 -15.45 -9.61 0.77
C ARG A 83 -14.84 -8.46 1.56
N GLN A 84 -13.62 -8.66 2.05
CA GLN A 84 -12.90 -7.66 2.82
C GLN A 84 -12.03 -6.78 1.93
N ALA A 85 -11.83 -5.51 2.31
CA ALA A 85 -10.84 -4.64 1.68
C ALA A 85 -9.99 -3.91 2.73
N VAL A 86 -8.70 -3.77 2.43
CA VAL A 86 -7.76 -2.97 3.24
C VAL A 86 -7.98 -1.50 2.98
N LEU A 87 -7.91 -0.69 4.04
CA LEU A 87 -7.97 0.77 3.95
C LEU A 87 -6.58 1.38 3.82
N ALA A 88 -6.45 2.35 2.93
CA ALA A 88 -5.27 3.18 2.81
C ALA A 88 -5.67 4.63 2.53
N PHE A 89 -4.85 5.58 2.97
CA PHE A 89 -5.12 7.00 2.79
C PHE A 89 -3.90 7.70 2.19
N THR A 90 -4.14 8.68 1.32
CA THR A 90 -3.06 9.48 0.73
C THR A 90 -2.53 10.53 1.71
N GLY A 91 -3.37 11.00 2.64
CA GLY A 91 -2.99 11.98 3.65
C GLY A 91 -3.84 11.92 4.92
N THR A 92 -3.37 12.62 5.96
CA THR A 92 -3.98 12.66 7.29
C THR A 92 -5.36 13.30 7.29
N GLU A 93 -5.64 14.22 6.38
CA GLU A 93 -6.97 14.84 6.23
C GLU A 93 -8.04 13.80 5.86
N ALA A 94 -7.78 12.99 4.84
CA ALA A 94 -8.70 11.93 4.40
C ALA A 94 -8.87 10.85 5.48
N LEU A 95 -7.77 10.46 6.15
CA LEU A 95 -7.78 9.55 7.29
C LEU A 95 -8.64 10.09 8.44
N THR A 96 -8.45 11.35 8.83
CA THR A 96 -9.17 11.99 9.94
C THR A 96 -10.65 12.13 9.62
N ARG A 97 -11.00 12.42 8.36
CA ARG A 97 -12.40 12.46 7.90
C ARG A 97 -13.08 11.10 8.02
N TRP A 98 -12.35 10.01 7.74
CA TRP A 98 -12.85 8.66 7.94
C TRP A 98 -12.98 8.32 9.42
N ARG A 99 -11.93 8.56 10.22
CA ARG A 99 -11.92 8.24 11.65
C ARG A 99 -10.91 9.10 12.44
N PRO A 100 -11.37 10.03 13.29
CA PRO A 100 -10.48 10.97 13.99
C PRO A 100 -9.48 10.35 14.99
N ASP A 101 -9.79 9.18 15.55
CA ASP A 101 -8.95 8.47 16.52
C ASP A 101 -7.97 7.47 15.88
N ALA A 102 -8.03 7.30 14.56
CA ALA A 102 -7.10 6.43 13.85
C ALA A 102 -5.69 7.03 13.82
N ARG A 103 -4.70 6.19 14.10
CA ARG A 103 -3.29 6.57 14.02
C ARG A 103 -2.71 6.10 12.68
N PRO A 104 -1.98 6.96 11.96
CA PRO A 104 -1.40 6.58 10.68
C PRO A 104 -0.15 5.71 10.86
N ILE A 105 -0.05 4.64 10.07
CA ILE A 105 1.20 3.93 9.80
C ILE A 105 1.58 4.17 8.34
N GLN A 106 2.79 4.67 8.11
CA GLN A 106 3.29 4.86 6.74
C GLN A 106 3.67 3.52 6.12
N ALA A 107 3.24 3.29 4.88
CA ALA A 107 3.61 2.14 4.06
C ALA A 107 3.70 2.55 2.59
N THR A 108 4.50 1.85 1.79
CA THR A 108 4.48 2.03 0.33
C THR A 108 3.22 1.39 -0.27
N THR A 109 2.80 1.84 -1.44
CA THR A 109 1.68 1.21 -2.17
C THR A 109 1.88 -0.30 -2.36
N LEU A 110 3.12 -0.73 -2.64
CA LEU A 110 3.47 -2.13 -2.81
C LEU A 110 3.31 -2.94 -1.51
N GLN A 111 3.77 -2.40 -0.38
CA GLN A 111 3.59 -3.01 0.95
C GLN A 111 2.11 -3.15 1.32
N VAL A 112 1.30 -2.14 1.04
CA VAL A 112 -0.15 -2.19 1.30
C VAL A 112 -0.82 -3.28 0.45
N CYS A 113 -0.46 -3.37 -0.83
CA CYS A 113 -0.97 -4.41 -1.73
C CYS A 113 -0.56 -5.81 -1.27
N GLN A 114 0.70 -5.99 -0.86
CA GLN A 114 1.21 -7.25 -0.33
C GLN A 114 0.44 -7.67 0.94
N ALA A 115 0.23 -6.73 1.88
CA ALA A 115 -0.53 -6.99 3.09
C ALA A 115 -1.98 -7.38 2.79
N ALA A 116 -2.63 -6.71 1.83
CA ALA A 116 -3.98 -7.04 1.40
C ALA A 116 -4.09 -8.48 0.87
N VAL A 117 -3.16 -8.91 0.03
CA VAL A 117 -3.12 -10.30 -0.48
C VAL A 117 -2.88 -11.31 0.64
N GLN A 118 -1.94 -11.04 1.56
CA GLN A 118 -1.68 -11.92 2.71
C GLN A 118 -2.90 -12.08 3.63
N GLU A 119 -3.64 -10.99 3.82
CA GLU A 119 -4.90 -10.92 4.58
C GLU A 119 -6.12 -11.47 3.82
N ARG A 120 -5.93 -11.96 2.58
CA ARG A 120 -6.99 -12.41 1.66
C ARG A 120 -8.08 -11.35 1.45
N ALA A 121 -7.69 -10.07 1.49
CA ALA A 121 -8.55 -8.97 1.12
C ALA A 121 -8.70 -8.91 -0.40
N ALA A 122 -9.90 -8.63 -0.89
CA ALA A 122 -10.20 -8.54 -2.31
C ALA A 122 -9.69 -7.25 -2.96
N ALA A 123 -9.45 -6.21 -2.15
CA ALA A 123 -9.07 -4.89 -2.63
C ALA A 123 -8.29 -4.08 -1.58
N VAL A 124 -7.59 -3.06 -2.06
CA VAL A 124 -7.16 -1.90 -1.28
C VAL A 124 -8.05 -0.72 -1.71
N VAL A 125 -8.72 -0.09 -0.75
CA VAL A 125 -9.53 1.11 -0.98
C VAL A 125 -8.78 2.33 -0.45
N VAL A 126 -8.42 3.21 -1.37
CA VAL A 126 -7.70 4.46 -1.12
C VAL A 126 -8.70 5.59 -0.89
N ASP A 127 -8.50 6.35 0.19
CA ASP A 127 -9.28 7.53 0.56
C ASP A 127 -10.80 7.28 0.58
N VAL A 128 -11.23 6.25 1.32
CA VAL A 128 -12.66 5.87 1.43
C VAL A 128 -13.57 7.03 1.87
N ALA A 129 -13.06 8.02 2.58
CA ALA A 129 -13.83 9.20 2.99
C ALA A 129 -13.70 10.40 2.02
N GLY A 130 -13.01 10.23 0.89
CA GLY A 130 -12.76 11.26 -0.11
C GLY A 130 -11.55 12.15 0.20
N PRO A 131 -11.23 13.09 -0.71
CA PRO A 131 -12.15 13.65 -1.72
C PRO A 131 -12.38 12.77 -2.95
N VAL A 132 -11.44 11.89 -3.29
CA VAL A 132 -11.56 10.95 -4.41
C VAL A 132 -11.27 9.55 -3.91
N GLN A 133 -12.20 8.62 -4.10
CA GLN A 133 -11.98 7.21 -3.80
C GLN A 133 -11.29 6.53 -4.99
N PHE A 134 -10.31 5.68 -4.71
CA PHE A 134 -9.67 4.84 -5.72
C PHE A 134 -9.50 3.41 -5.20
N VAL A 135 -9.62 2.42 -6.07
CA VAL A 135 -9.59 1.00 -5.69
C VAL A 135 -8.50 0.28 -6.48
N ILE A 136 -7.67 -0.48 -5.77
CA ILE A 136 -6.71 -1.41 -6.34
C ILE A 136 -7.21 -2.83 -6.05
N GLU A 137 -7.58 -3.57 -7.08
CA GLU A 137 -8.16 -4.92 -6.97
C GLU A 137 -7.77 -5.82 -8.14
N GLY A 138 -8.14 -7.10 -8.04
CA GLY A 138 -7.93 -8.09 -9.10
C GLY A 138 -6.46 -8.27 -9.49
N GLU A 139 -6.20 -8.43 -10.78
CA GLU A 139 -4.84 -8.70 -11.30
C GLU A 139 -3.85 -7.58 -10.99
N VAL A 140 -4.30 -6.33 -10.88
CA VAL A 140 -3.43 -5.20 -10.53
C VAL A 140 -2.95 -5.32 -9.07
N LEU A 141 -3.85 -5.69 -8.15
CA LEU A 141 -3.50 -5.93 -6.76
C LEU A 141 -2.48 -7.06 -6.62
N GLU A 142 -2.75 -8.18 -7.28
CA GLU A 142 -1.85 -9.36 -7.30
C GLU A 142 -0.48 -9.01 -7.89
N ALA A 143 -0.45 -8.23 -8.98
CA ALA A 143 0.79 -7.79 -9.62
C ALA A 143 1.64 -6.92 -8.69
N LEU A 144 1.04 -5.92 -8.03
CA LEU A 144 1.74 -5.04 -7.12
C LEU A 144 2.23 -5.77 -5.87
N ALA A 145 1.43 -6.69 -5.33
CA ALA A 145 1.83 -7.56 -4.22
C ALA A 145 3.05 -8.43 -4.60
N ALA A 146 3.03 -9.04 -5.78
CA ALA A 146 4.12 -9.90 -6.25
C ALA A 146 5.44 -9.15 -6.48
N VAL A 147 5.37 -7.87 -6.87
CA VAL A 147 6.55 -6.99 -6.97
C VAL A 147 7.22 -6.82 -5.61
N GLU A 148 6.43 -6.56 -4.55
CA GLU A 148 6.96 -6.42 -3.19
C GLU A 148 7.55 -7.73 -2.66
N SER A 149 6.87 -8.86 -2.88
CA SER A 149 7.33 -10.17 -2.39
C SER A 149 8.44 -10.80 -3.22
N GLY A 150 8.78 -10.23 -4.39
CA GLY A 150 9.74 -10.81 -5.31
C GLY A 150 9.24 -12.06 -6.05
N THR A 151 7.93 -12.28 -6.11
CA THR A 151 7.28 -13.46 -6.70
C THR A 151 6.65 -13.18 -8.08
N VAL A 152 7.02 -12.07 -8.74
CA VAL A 152 6.46 -11.67 -10.06
C VAL A 152 6.56 -12.77 -11.12
N ASN A 153 7.59 -13.63 -11.06
CA ASN A 153 7.76 -14.75 -12.00
C ASN A 153 6.73 -15.88 -11.84
N GLU A 154 5.94 -15.85 -10.76
CA GLU A 154 4.89 -16.84 -10.47
C GLU A 154 3.51 -16.41 -11.02
N LEU A 155 3.37 -15.15 -11.47
CA LEU A 155 2.12 -14.64 -12.01
C LEU A 155 1.85 -15.17 -13.42
N SER A 156 0.64 -15.66 -13.63
CA SER A 156 0.15 -15.97 -14.98
C SER A 156 -0.11 -14.68 -15.77
N GLY A 157 0.32 -14.63 -17.03
CA GLY A 157 0.05 -13.49 -17.93
C GLY A 157 1.01 -12.31 -17.79
N VAL A 158 1.99 -12.38 -16.87
CA VAL A 158 3.04 -11.36 -16.71
C VAL A 158 4.36 -11.90 -17.27
N THR A 159 5.13 -11.04 -17.96
CA THR A 159 6.48 -11.38 -18.44
C THR A 159 7.46 -10.32 -17.96
N VAL A 160 8.46 -10.72 -17.18
CA VAL A 160 9.59 -9.88 -16.79
C VAL A 160 10.82 -10.34 -17.55
N ALA A 161 11.23 -9.56 -18.55
CA ALA A 161 12.42 -9.87 -19.34
C ALA A 161 13.69 -9.46 -18.60
N ARG A 162 14.68 -10.35 -18.54
CA ARG A 162 16.05 -10.01 -18.16
C ARG A 162 16.80 -9.54 -19.39
N VAL A 163 17.27 -8.29 -19.38
CA VAL A 163 18.14 -7.77 -20.44
C VAL A 163 19.58 -8.10 -20.09
N GLU A 164 20.22 -8.96 -20.89
CA GLU A 164 21.65 -9.26 -20.76
C GLU A 164 22.49 -8.26 -21.57
N PRO A 165 23.64 -7.79 -21.05
CA PRO A 165 24.52 -6.92 -21.81
C PRO A 165 25.07 -7.67 -23.04
N ALA A 166 25.07 -6.98 -24.19
CA ALA A 166 25.59 -7.57 -25.42
C ALA A 166 27.08 -7.95 -25.25
N PRO A 167 27.50 -9.15 -25.71
CA PRO A 167 28.90 -9.56 -25.60
C PRO A 167 29.81 -8.58 -26.37
N PRO A 168 31.04 -8.34 -25.89
CA PRO A 168 31.95 -7.38 -26.52
C PRO A 168 32.24 -7.77 -27.97
N ARG A 169 32.01 -6.84 -28.90
CA ARG A 169 32.32 -7.05 -30.32
C ARG A 169 33.84 -7.22 -30.49
N ARG A 170 34.29 -8.43 -30.86
CA ARG A 170 35.69 -8.68 -31.24
C ARG A 170 36.07 -7.77 -32.41
N ARG A 171 36.95 -6.79 -32.17
CA ARG A 171 37.58 -6.02 -33.25
C ARG A 171 38.48 -6.95 -34.05
N ARG A 172 38.04 -7.32 -35.27
CA ARG A 172 38.90 -8.02 -36.23
C ARG A 172 39.97 -7.04 -36.71
N TRP A 173 41.16 -7.13 -36.12
CA TRP A 173 42.35 -6.47 -36.64
C TRP A 173 42.73 -7.17 -37.95
N PHE A 174 42.41 -6.56 -39.08
CA PHE A 174 42.98 -6.96 -40.36
C PHE A 174 44.45 -6.52 -40.35
N SER A 175 45.38 -7.44 -40.12
CA SER A 175 46.78 -7.20 -40.38
C SER A 175 46.99 -7.13 -41.89
N ARG A 176 47.19 -5.92 -42.42
CA ARG A 176 47.71 -5.75 -43.78
C ARG A 176 49.15 -6.26 -43.79
N ARG A 177 49.37 -7.45 -44.34
CA ARG A 177 50.73 -7.91 -44.72
C ARG A 177 51.19 -7.06 -45.90
N ARG A 178 52.38 -6.46 -45.76
CA ARG A 178 53.14 -5.82 -46.84
C ARG A 178 53.78 -6.88 -47.72
#